data_AF-U9VZR5-F1
#
_entry.id   AF-U9VZR5-F1
#
_cell.length_a   1.000
_cell.length_b   1.000
_cell.length_c   1.000
_cell.angle_alpha   90.00
_cell.angle_beta   90.00
_cell.angle_gamma   90.00
#
_symmetry.space_group_name_H-M   'P 1'
#
loop_
_entity.id
_entity.type
_entity.pdbx_description
1 polymer ?
#
loop_
_entity_poly.entity_id
_entity_poly.type
_entity_poly.pdbx_seq_one_letter_code
_entity_poly.pdbx_strand_id
1 'polypeptide(L)' 'MVDKLFTVGDRVTVTTQPPYLKTADPMPMLRPPDLVTLGEEGIVMEQKPGGYWAVRFERGSFLIDGRYIDRVPNS' A
#
# COMPACT_ATOMS: atom_id res chain seq x y z
N MET A 1 10.33 -3.42 -15.59
CA MET A 1 9.07 -3.45 -14.81
C MET A 1 8.68 -2.00 -14.61
N VAL A 2 7.42 -1.63 -14.85
CA VAL A 2 7.02 -0.22 -14.76
C VAL A 2 6.84 0.13 -13.29
N ASP A 3 7.67 1.04 -12.78
CA ASP A 3 7.46 1.65 -11.47
C ASP A 3 6.14 2.44 -11.52
N LYS A 4 5.10 1.95 -10.82
CA LYS A 4 3.84 2.67 -10.70
C LYS A 4 4.04 3.87 -9.77
N LEU A 5 3.82 5.07 -10.31
CA LEU A 5 3.88 6.31 -9.55
C LEU A 5 2.47 6.71 -9.11
N PHE A 6 2.26 6.74 -7.80
CA PHE A 6 1.04 7.25 -7.16
C PHE A 6 1.25 8.67 -6.63
N THR A 7 0.17 9.33 -6.27
CA THR A 7 0.14 10.63 -5.61
C THR A 7 -0.54 10.50 -4.25
N VAL A 8 -0.13 11.33 -3.28
CA VAL A 8 -0.80 11.38 -1.98
C VAL A 8 -2.26 11.75 -2.18
N GLY A 9 -3.17 11.01 -1.53
CA GLY A 9 -4.61 11.12 -1.70
C GLY A 9 -5.21 10.16 -2.72
N ASP A 10 -4.38 9.47 -3.52
CA ASP A 10 -4.89 8.47 -4.45
C ASP A 10 -5.54 7.31 -3.73
N ARG A 11 -6.65 6.85 -4.29
CA ARG A 11 -7.22 5.56 -3.97
C ARG A 11 -6.49 4.48 -4.75
N VAL A 12 -6.05 3.45 -4.05
CA VAL A 12 -5.38 2.27 -4.61
C VAL A 12 -6.09 1.01 -4.15
N THR A 13 -6.07 -0.03 -4.96
CA THR A 13 -6.61 -1.36 -4.64
C THR A 13 -5.49 -2.38 -4.63
N VAL A 14 -5.55 -3.33 -3.71
CA VAL A 14 -4.58 -4.42 -3.59
C VAL A 14 -4.85 -5.46 -4.67
N THR A 15 -3.95 -5.58 -5.64
CA THR A 15 -4.10 -6.51 -6.77
C THR A 15 -3.28 -7.78 -6.60
N THR A 16 -2.35 -7.81 -5.63
CA THR A 16 -1.58 -9.00 -5.27
C THR A 16 -1.25 -8.98 -3.80
N GLN A 17 -1.43 -10.13 -3.12
CA GLN A 17 -1.13 -10.24 -1.70
C GLN A 17 0.40 -10.18 -1.48
N PRO A 18 0.92 -9.20 -0.71
CA PRO A 18 2.31 -9.21 -0.32
C PRO A 18 2.60 -10.39 0.64
N PRO A 19 3.84 -10.91 0.69
CA PRO A 19 4.19 -12.02 1.58
C PRO A 19 4.17 -11.63 3.07
N TYR A 20 4.36 -10.35 3.36
CA TYR A 20 4.29 -9.74 4.68
C TYR A 20 4.04 -8.24 4.53
N LEU A 21 3.54 -7.62 5.59
CA LEU A 21 3.35 -6.18 5.67
C LEU A 21 4.38 -5.56 6.60
N LYS A 22 4.74 -4.30 6.36
CA LYS A 22 5.46 -3.47 7.33
C LYS A 22 4.54 -2.33 7.75
N THR A 23 4.47 -2.01 9.04
CA THR A 23 3.72 -0.82 9.47
C THR A 23 4.40 0.46 8.97
N ALA A 24 3.62 1.50 8.73
CA ALA A 24 4.11 2.80 8.25
C ALA A 24 4.53 3.75 9.39
N ASP A 25 4.78 3.22 10.59
CA ASP A 25 5.24 3.97 11.76
C ASP A 25 6.74 4.33 11.63
N PRO A 26 7.26 5.29 12.43
CA PRO A 26 8.69 5.61 12.47
C PRO A 26 9.60 4.41 12.75
N MET A 27 9.07 3.40 13.44
CA MET A 27 9.74 2.11 13.68
C MET A 27 8.90 0.99 13.03
N PRO A 28 9.15 0.65 11.75
CA PRO A 28 8.35 -0.31 11.01
C PRO A 28 8.42 -1.73 11.61
N MET A 29 7.26 -2.34 11.84
CA MET A 29 7.17 -3.72 12.34
C MET A 29 6.62 -4.65 11.25
N LEU A 30 7.15 -5.88 11.20
CA LEU A 30 6.60 -6.93 10.35
C LEU A 30 5.25 -7.38 10.88
N ARG A 31 4.29 -7.49 9.97
CA ARG A 31 2.92 -7.92 10.24
C ARG A 31 2.51 -8.99 9.23
N PRO A 32 1.59 -9.87 9.63
CA PRO A 32 1.13 -10.92 8.75
C PRO A 32 0.26 -10.30 7.64
N PRO A 33 0.24 -10.91 6.44
CA PRO A 33 -0.34 -10.29 5.25
C PRO A 33 -1.87 -10.19 5.30
N ASP A 34 -2.54 -11.03 6.10
CA ASP A 34 -4.01 -11.05 6.28
C ASP A 34 -4.61 -9.76 6.88
N LEU A 35 -3.79 -8.81 7.34
CA LEU A 35 -4.27 -7.49 7.75
C LEU A 35 -4.74 -6.61 6.59
N VAL A 36 -4.41 -6.99 5.35
CA VAL A 36 -4.90 -6.33 4.14
C VAL A 36 -5.31 -7.42 3.16
N THR A 37 -6.54 -7.34 2.67
CA THR A 37 -7.10 -8.37 1.78
C THR A 37 -6.94 -8.02 0.30
N LEU A 38 -6.96 -9.05 -0.56
CA LEU A 38 -6.98 -8.84 -2.01
C LEU A 38 -8.26 -8.08 -2.41
N GLY A 39 -8.11 -7.04 -3.22
CA GLY A 39 -9.18 -6.12 -3.61
C GLY A 39 -9.46 -5.01 -2.61
N GLU A 40 -8.86 -5.05 -1.41
CA GLU A 40 -9.03 -4.00 -0.42
C GLU A 40 -8.50 -2.67 -0.95
N GLU A 41 -9.30 -1.63 -0.78
CA GLU A 41 -8.92 -0.28 -1.18
C GLU A 41 -8.29 0.47 0.01
N GLY A 42 -7.28 1.26 -0.30
CA GLY A 42 -6.62 2.15 0.65
C GLY A 42 -6.30 3.50 0.01
N ILE A 43 -5.86 4.42 0.85
CA ILE A 43 -5.47 5.77 0.43
C ILE A 43 -3.96 5.94 0.59
N VAL A 44 -3.30 6.41 -0.45
CA VAL A 44 -1.87 6.75 -0.41
C VAL A 44 -1.67 7.96 0.50
N MET A 45 -0.90 7.78 1.57
CA MET A 45 -0.62 8.81 2.56
C MET A 45 0.74 9.47 2.34
N GLU A 46 1.73 8.69 1.87
CA GLU A 46 3.11 9.17 1.70
C GLU A 46 3.87 8.29 0.70
N GLN A 47 4.82 8.89 -0.04
CA GLN A 47 5.82 8.15 -0.81
C GLN A 47 7.09 7.96 0.04
N LYS A 48 7.55 6.72 0.18
CA LYS A 48 8.83 6.39 0.82
C LYS A 48 9.91 6.10 -0.22
N PRO A 49 11.19 6.30 0.11
CA PRO A 49 12.30 5.87 -0.74
C PRO A 49 12.22 4.38 -1.09
N GLY A 50 12.69 4.02 -2.29
CA GLY A 50 12.74 2.62 -2.74
C GLY A 50 11.42 2.05 -3.28
N GLY A 51 10.47 2.91 -3.67
CA GLY A 51 9.23 2.48 -4.33
C GLY A 51 8.12 1.99 -3.40
N TYR A 52 8.26 2.23 -2.09
CA TYR A 52 7.24 1.93 -1.10
C TYR A 52 6.30 3.11 -0.90
N TRP A 53 5.03 2.79 -0.67
CA TRP A 53 3.96 3.73 -0.41
C TRP A 53 3.37 3.44 0.95
N ALA A 54 3.25 4.46 1.79
CA ALA A 54 2.45 4.34 3.01
C ALA A 54 0.97 4.43 2.59
N VAL A 55 0.25 3.32 2.73
CA VAL A 55 -1.18 3.24 2.37
C VAL A 55 -2.00 3.00 3.62
N ARG A 56 -3.01 3.85 3.84
CA ARG A 56 -3.99 3.68 4.93
C ARG A 56 -5.12 2.78 4.43
N PHE A 57 -5.24 1.63 5.06
CA PHE A 57 -6.34 0.67 4.93
C PHE A 57 -7.27 0.79 6.13
N GLU A 58 -8.30 -0.07 6.25
CA GLU A 58 -9.18 -0.06 7.42
C GLU A 58 -8.41 -0.39 8.71
N ARG A 59 -7.61 -1.48 8.67
CA ARG A 59 -6.92 -2.05 9.84
C ARG A 59 -5.62 -1.36 10.24
N GLY A 60 -5.12 -0.41 9.45
CA GLY A 60 -3.91 0.34 9.76
C GLY A 60 -3.27 0.98 8.54
N SER A 61 -2.06 1.51 8.73
CA SER A 61 -1.22 2.01 7.65
C SER A 61 -0.02 1.10 7.45
N PHE A 62 0.19 0.67 6.20
CA PHE A 62 1.25 -0.26 5.85
C PHE A 62 2.09 0.27 4.70
N LEU A 63 3.37 -0.13 4.66
CA LEU A 63 4.26 0.12 3.56
C LEU A 63 4.01 -0.93 2.48
N ILE A 64 3.54 -0.48 1.32
CA ILE A 64 3.19 -1.31 0.18
C ILE A 64 4.09 -0.96 -1.00
N ASP A 65 4.72 -1.98 -1.57
CA ASP A 65 5.45 -1.84 -2.83
C ASP A 65 4.45 -1.66 -3.98
N GLY A 66 4.72 -0.72 -4.89
CA GLY A 66 3.82 -0.39 -5.99
C GLY A 66 3.43 -1.57 -6.89
N ARG A 67 4.17 -2.69 -6.84
CA ARG A 67 3.80 -3.92 -7.57
C ARG A 67 2.53 -4.61 -7.05
N TYR A 68 2.16 -4.39 -5.78
CA TYR A 68 1.04 -5.09 -5.13
C TYR A 68 -0.28 -4.33 -5.22
N ILE A 69 -0.25 -3.11 -5.75
CA ILE A 69 -1.40 -2.20 -5.81
C ILE A 69 -1.57 -1.59 -7.20
N ASP A 70 -2.80 -1.17 -7.50
CA ASP A 70 -3.15 -0.38 -8.67
C ASP A 70 -3.99 0.84 -8.27
N ARG A 71 -3.90 1.92 -9.05
CA ARG A 71 -4.73 3.11 -8.83
C ARG A 71 -6.18 2.78 -9.20
N VAL A 72 -7.10 3.08 -8.31
CA VAL A 72 -8.54 2.99 -8.61
C VAL A 72 -8.92 4.20 -9.45
N PRO A 73 -9.47 4.02 -10.67
CA PRO A 73 -9.91 5.14 -11.49
C PRO A 73 -11.10 5.83 -10.82
N ASN A 74 -11.01 7.15 -10.67
CA ASN A 74 -12.16 7.97 -10.30
C ASN A 74 -13.11 7.99 -11.50
N SER A 75 -14.26 7.34 -11.40
CA SER A 75 -15.35 7.45 -12.39
C SER A 75 -15.98 8.85 -12.39
#